data_AF-A0AAV0WW18-F1
#
_entry.id   AF-A0AAV0WW18-F1
#
_cell.length_a   1.000
_cell.length_b   1.000
_cell.length_c   1.000
_cell.angle_alpha   90.00
_cell.angle_beta   90.00
_cell.angle_gamma   90.00
#
_symmetry.space_group_name_H-M   'P 1'
#
loop_
_entity.id
_entity.type
_entity.pdbx_description
1 polymer ?
#
loop_
_entity_poly.entity_id
_entity_poly.type
_entity_poly.pdbx_seq_one_letter_code
_entity_poly.pdbx_strand_id
1 'polypeptide(L)'
;MESIAIQCLETKLGQNVSSCGLIIDQSIPYFAASPDGLIGDDCLVEIKYPYSAKDHTTIVEAINDKKIKFLKINKKSDLPELKRTHDYYYQIQGQLHISKKSYCYFVVFSQNWIQIEKIVYNDEFWQNEMCTELTKFYLDCVLPQIVIPQYGKRLLTQDIKDPKEKDIVL
;
A
#
# COMPACT_ATOMS: atom_id res chain seq x y z
N MET A 1 5.72 -17.13 -6.68
CA MET A 1 6.42 -16.64 -5.46
C MET A 1 5.41 -16.14 -4.44
N GLU A 2 4.42 -15.36 -4.85
CA GLU A 2 3.31 -14.92 -3.98
C GLU A 2 2.57 -16.09 -3.30
N SER A 3 2.18 -17.13 -4.04
CA SER A 3 1.53 -18.32 -3.45
C SER A 3 2.40 -19.05 -2.42
N ILE A 4 3.73 -19.00 -2.57
CA ILE A 4 4.67 -19.58 -1.59
C ILE A 4 4.71 -18.69 -0.34
N ALA A 5 4.75 -17.36 -0.53
CA ALA A 5 4.70 -16.41 0.58
C ALA A 5 3.39 -16.54 1.38
N ILE A 6 2.26 -16.72 0.70
CA ILE A 6 0.95 -17.01 1.31
C ILE A 6 1.02 -18.29 2.13
N GLN A 7 1.46 -19.41 1.56
CA GLN A 7 1.57 -20.69 2.29
C GLN A 7 2.48 -20.59 3.53
N CYS A 8 3.61 -19.88 3.41
CA CYS A 8 4.50 -19.60 4.53
C CYS A 8 3.82 -18.75 5.61
N LEU A 9 3.05 -17.75 5.21
CA LEU A 9 2.29 -16.88 6.12
C LEU A 9 1.20 -17.68 6.84
N GLU A 10 0.40 -18.45 6.11
CA GLU A 10 -0.66 -19.31 6.64
C GLU A 10 -0.12 -20.28 7.68
N THR A 11 1.01 -20.93 7.36
CA THR A 11 1.70 -21.85 8.27
C THR A 11 2.18 -21.15 9.55
N LYS A 12 2.69 -19.92 9.43
CA LYS A 12 3.20 -19.14 10.57
C LYS A 12 2.09 -18.60 11.46
N LEU A 13 0.96 -18.19 10.88
CA LEU A 13 -0.16 -17.60 11.60
C LEU A 13 -1.18 -18.65 12.07
N GLY A 14 -1.18 -19.84 11.48
CA GLY A 14 -2.22 -20.85 11.71
C GLY A 14 -3.60 -20.41 11.20
N GLN A 15 -3.64 -19.53 10.21
CA GLN A 15 -4.85 -18.93 9.65
C GLN A 15 -4.78 -18.97 8.13
N ASN A 16 -5.92 -19.23 7.48
CA ASN A 16 -5.99 -19.26 6.02
C ASN A 16 -6.09 -17.84 5.45
N VAL A 17 -5.45 -17.63 4.30
CA VAL A 17 -5.53 -16.39 3.52
C VAL A 17 -6.45 -16.65 2.34
N SER A 18 -7.59 -15.98 2.32
CA SER A 18 -8.49 -15.99 1.16
C SER A 18 -8.06 -14.94 0.13
N SER A 19 -8.18 -15.28 -1.15
CA SER A 19 -8.00 -14.31 -2.24
C SER A 19 -9.14 -13.28 -2.27
N CYS A 20 -8.83 -12.08 -2.75
CA CYS A 20 -9.81 -11.04 -2.99
C CYS A 20 -9.58 -10.38 -4.35
N GLY A 21 -10.67 -9.88 -4.93
CA GLY A 21 -10.60 -9.00 -6.10
C GLY A 21 -10.52 -7.53 -5.69
N LEU A 22 -11.02 -6.67 -6.58
CA LEU A 22 -11.15 -5.25 -6.31
C LEU A 22 -12.28 -4.99 -5.29
N ILE A 23 -11.96 -4.28 -4.22
CA ILE A 23 -12.89 -3.80 -3.19
C ILE A 23 -13.12 -2.31 -3.41
N ILE A 24 -14.37 -1.87 -3.46
CA ILE A 24 -14.75 -0.47 -3.63
C ILE A 24 -15.18 0.09 -2.27
N ASP A 25 -14.76 1.33 -1.96
CA ASP A 25 -15.19 1.98 -0.73
C ASP A 25 -16.70 2.28 -0.78
N GLN A 26 -17.42 1.89 0.27
CA GLN A 26 -18.88 2.02 0.33
C GLN A 26 -19.36 3.48 0.46
N SER A 27 -18.53 4.36 1.00
CA SER A 27 -18.82 5.79 1.21
C SER A 27 -18.26 6.67 0.10
N ILE A 28 -17.12 6.28 -0.49
CA ILE A 28 -16.41 7.02 -1.52
C ILE A 28 -16.24 6.09 -2.74
N PRO A 29 -17.26 5.96 -3.60
CA PRO A 29 -17.34 4.88 -4.60
C PRO A 29 -16.29 4.94 -5.71
N TYR A 30 -15.52 6.03 -5.79
CA TYR A 30 -14.38 6.17 -6.70
C TYR A 30 -13.04 5.76 -6.11
N PHE A 31 -13.01 5.33 -4.84
CA PHE A 31 -11.85 4.67 -4.25
C PHE A 31 -12.03 3.15 -4.28
N ALA A 32 -10.95 2.47 -4.66
CA ALA A 32 -10.91 1.03 -4.71
C ALA A 32 -9.51 0.49 -4.38
N ALA A 33 -9.46 -0.71 -3.84
CA ALA A 33 -8.26 -1.37 -3.38
C ALA A 33 -8.30 -2.86 -3.75
N SER A 34 -7.15 -3.43 -4.12
CA SER A 34 -6.98 -4.86 -4.34
C SER A 34 -5.85 -5.35 -3.42
N PRO A 35 -6.16 -5.81 -2.20
CA PRO A 35 -5.16 -6.45 -1.35
C PRO A 35 -4.72 -7.80 -1.93
N ASP A 36 -3.56 -8.30 -1.49
CA ASP A 36 -3.06 -9.61 -1.93
C ASP A 36 -3.79 -10.77 -1.22
N GLY A 37 -4.42 -10.50 -0.08
CA GLY A 37 -5.28 -11.46 0.59
C GLY A 37 -6.04 -10.91 1.79
N LEU A 38 -6.99 -11.70 2.27
CA LEU A 38 -7.80 -11.44 3.45
C LEU A 38 -7.66 -12.58 4.44
N ILE A 39 -7.59 -12.27 5.74
CA ILE A 39 -7.64 -13.26 6.81
C ILE A 39 -8.84 -12.96 7.70
N GLY A 40 -9.82 -13.87 7.69
CA GLY A 40 -11.09 -13.66 8.38
C GLY A 40 -11.75 -12.34 7.95
N ASP A 41 -12.46 -11.70 8.89
CA ASP A 41 -13.27 -10.52 8.60
C ASP A 41 -12.56 -9.19 8.87
N ASP A 42 -11.37 -9.18 9.47
CA ASP A 42 -10.77 -7.95 10.01
C ASP A 42 -9.30 -7.70 9.59
N CYS A 43 -8.74 -8.57 8.75
CA CYS A 43 -7.32 -8.51 8.40
C CYS A 43 -7.07 -8.56 6.89
N LEU A 44 -6.18 -7.67 6.44
CA LEU A 44 -5.58 -7.70 5.11
C LEU A 44 -4.19 -8.35 5.11
N VAL A 45 -3.77 -8.78 3.94
CA VAL A 45 -2.39 -9.22 3.65
C VAL A 45 -1.89 -8.43 2.45
N GLU A 46 -0.68 -7.90 2.57
CA GLU A 46 0.06 -7.23 1.50
C GLU A 46 1.47 -7.80 1.45
N ILE A 47 1.86 -8.39 0.33
CA ILE A 47 3.10 -9.12 0.12
C ILE A 47 4.00 -8.34 -0.84
N LYS A 48 5.26 -8.13 -0.44
CA LYS A 48 6.30 -7.55 -1.30
C LYS A 48 7.46 -8.51 -1.45
N TYR A 49 7.96 -8.61 -2.69
CA TYR A 49 9.15 -9.37 -3.04
C TYR A 49 10.26 -8.43 -3.53
N PRO A 50 11.23 -8.03 -2.67
CA PRO A 50 12.33 -7.20 -3.08
C PRO A 50 13.36 -8.02 -3.87
N TYR A 51 13.23 -8.06 -5.21
CA TYR A 51 14.14 -8.81 -6.09
C TYR A 51 15.62 -8.42 -5.92
N SER A 52 15.90 -7.16 -5.55
CA SER A 52 17.25 -6.66 -5.24
C SER A 52 17.92 -7.33 -4.04
N ALA A 53 17.15 -8.03 -3.20
CA ALA A 53 17.58 -8.69 -1.97
C ALA A 53 17.47 -10.23 -2.06
N LYS A 54 17.28 -10.78 -3.27
CA LYS A 54 17.05 -12.21 -3.48
C LYS A 54 18.22 -13.09 -3.00
N ASP A 55 19.45 -12.58 -3.09
CA ASP A 55 20.68 -13.32 -2.79
C ASP A 55 21.14 -13.12 -1.32
N HIS A 56 20.40 -12.33 -0.54
CA HIS A 56 20.70 -12.08 0.87
C HIS A 56 20.12 -13.17 1.77
N THR A 57 20.93 -13.64 2.73
CA THR A 57 20.55 -14.69 3.68
C THR A 57 19.59 -14.16 4.74
N THR A 58 19.72 -12.88 5.12
CA THR A 58 18.83 -12.22 6.07
C THR A 58 18.30 -10.89 5.56
N ILE A 59 17.15 -10.48 6.08
CA ILE A 59 16.56 -9.18 5.76
C ILE A 59 17.42 -8.00 6.28
N VAL A 60 18.12 -8.19 7.41
CA VAL A 60 18.97 -7.15 8.02
C VAL A 60 20.16 -6.85 7.12
N GLU A 61 20.82 -7.88 6.58
CA GLU A 61 21.88 -7.72 5.58
C GLU A 61 21.38 -6.94 4.36
N ALA A 62 20.21 -7.32 3.82
CA ALA A 62 19.61 -6.64 2.67
C ALA A 62 19.27 -5.17 2.92
N ILE A 63 18.87 -4.82 4.15
CA ILE A 63 18.63 -3.44 4.57
C ILE A 63 19.94 -2.67 4.68
N ASN A 64 20.96 -3.26 5.34
CA ASN A 64 22.27 -2.64 5.53
C ASN A 64 22.98 -2.37 4.18
N ASP A 65 22.85 -3.29 3.23
CA ASP A 65 23.34 -3.17 1.85
C ASP A 65 22.49 -2.24 0.97
N LYS A 66 21.46 -1.59 1.56
CA LYS A 66 20.55 -0.64 0.90
C LYS A 66 19.78 -1.25 -0.28
N LYS A 67 19.62 -2.57 -0.31
CA LYS A 67 18.79 -3.27 -1.31
C LYS A 67 17.31 -3.13 -1.00
N ILE A 68 16.97 -3.04 0.30
CA ILE A 68 15.62 -2.76 0.78
C ILE A 68 15.59 -1.36 1.39
N LYS A 69 15.04 -0.39 0.65
CA LYS A 69 15.01 1.03 1.07
C LYS A 69 13.73 1.42 1.81
N PHE A 70 12.67 0.62 1.69
CA PHE A 70 11.37 0.90 2.30
C PHE A 70 11.29 0.47 3.76
N LEU A 71 12.20 -0.40 4.23
CA LEU A 71 12.32 -0.77 5.64
C LEU A 71 13.39 0.06 6.36
N LYS A 72 13.27 0.14 7.68
CA LYS A 72 14.30 0.59 8.62
C LYS A 72 14.34 -0.37 9.81
N ILE A 73 15.47 -0.43 10.53
CA ILE A 73 15.54 -1.19 11.79
C ILE A 73 14.99 -0.31 12.92
N ASN A 74 13.99 -0.81 13.64
CA ASN A 74 13.45 -0.14 14.81
C ASN A 74 14.47 -0.21 15.96
N LYS A 75 14.93 0.94 16.45
CA LYS A 75 15.96 1.02 17.50
C LYS A 75 15.55 0.42 18.86
N LYS A 76 14.25 0.23 19.11
CA LYS A 76 13.73 -0.30 20.38
C LYS A 76 13.55 -1.81 20.34
N SER A 77 13.02 -2.35 19.24
CA SER A 77 12.74 -3.77 19.08
C SER A 77 13.83 -4.54 18.33
N ASP A 78 14.74 -3.84 17.66
CA ASP A 78 15.75 -4.39 16.74
C ASP A 78 15.15 -5.19 15.57
N LEU A 79 13.88 -4.90 15.23
CA LEU A 79 13.16 -5.55 14.14
C LEU A 79 12.98 -4.60 12.95
N PRO A 80 12.99 -5.13 11.70
CA PRO A 80 12.62 -4.36 10.52
C PRO A 80 11.17 -3.84 10.60
N GLU A 81 11.01 -2.55 10.33
CA GLU A 81 9.71 -1.87 10.22
C GLU A 81 9.62 -1.06 8.92
N LEU A 82 8.43 -0.99 8.34
CA LEU A 82 8.10 -0.18 7.18
C LEU A 82 8.19 1.30 7.54
N LYS A 83 8.91 2.06 6.72
CA LYS A 83 8.95 3.51 6.83
C LYS A 83 7.55 4.08 6.60
N ARG A 84 7.04 4.81 7.59
CA ARG A 84 5.71 5.46 7.54
C ARG A 84 5.60 6.54 6.46
N THR A 85 6.74 7.01 5.94
CA THR A 85 6.83 7.97 4.83
C THR A 85 6.94 7.31 3.46
N HIS A 86 6.92 5.97 3.38
CA HIS A 86 7.08 5.25 2.11
C HIS A 86 5.71 4.91 1.51
N ASP A 87 5.62 4.90 0.18
CA ASP A 87 4.38 4.70 -0.59
C ASP A 87 3.59 3.45 -0.17
N TYR A 88 4.29 2.35 0.14
CA TYR A 88 3.63 1.13 0.66
C TYR A 88 2.84 1.36 1.95
N TYR A 89 3.26 2.28 2.83
CA TYR A 89 2.48 2.60 4.02
C TYR A 89 1.17 3.31 3.65
N TYR A 90 1.24 4.27 2.72
CA TYR A 90 0.07 4.93 2.17
C TYR A 90 -0.86 3.93 1.46
N GLN A 91 -0.30 3.01 0.67
CA GLN A 91 -1.06 1.93 0.03
C GLN A 91 -1.86 1.12 1.06
N ILE A 92 -1.19 0.66 2.13
CA ILE A 92 -1.82 -0.16 3.17
C ILE A 92 -2.88 0.61 3.94
N GLN A 93 -2.62 1.86 4.34
CA GLN A 93 -3.61 2.69 5.03
C GLN A 93 -4.84 2.94 4.15
N GLY A 94 -4.65 3.15 2.85
CA GLY A 94 -5.75 3.26 1.89
C GLY A 94 -6.54 1.96 1.75
N GLN A 95 -5.87 0.81 1.60
CA GLN A 95 -6.53 -0.49 1.54
C GLN A 95 -7.35 -0.77 2.81
N LEU A 96 -6.82 -0.46 4.00
CA LEU A 96 -7.51 -0.63 5.28
C LEU A 96 -8.76 0.26 5.39
N HIS A 97 -8.66 1.52 4.98
CA HIS A 97 -9.82 2.42 4.95
C HIS A 97 -10.91 1.90 4.00
N ILE A 98 -10.53 1.54 2.77
CA ILE A 98 -11.47 1.13 1.71
C ILE A 98 -12.21 -0.15 2.09
N SER A 99 -11.49 -1.13 2.64
CA SER A 99 -12.03 -2.45 2.99
C SER A 99 -12.65 -2.52 4.39
N LYS A 100 -12.59 -1.43 5.17
CA LYS A 100 -13.04 -1.33 6.57
C LYS A 100 -12.45 -2.43 7.46
N LYS A 101 -11.15 -2.69 7.30
CA LYS A 101 -10.38 -3.67 8.11
C LYS A 101 -9.52 -2.95 9.13
N SER A 102 -9.30 -3.56 10.28
CA SER A 102 -8.56 -2.91 11.37
C SER A 102 -7.04 -2.97 11.20
N TYR A 103 -6.50 -4.00 10.52
CA TYR A 103 -5.06 -4.14 10.34
C TYR A 103 -4.66 -4.97 9.12
N CYS A 104 -3.41 -4.81 8.70
CA CYS A 104 -2.78 -5.53 7.61
C CYS A 104 -1.52 -6.25 8.11
N TYR A 105 -1.32 -7.50 7.70
CA TYR A 105 0.00 -8.12 7.74
C TYR A 105 0.78 -7.73 6.50
N PHE A 106 1.75 -6.84 6.70
CA PHE A 106 2.72 -6.49 5.68
C PHE A 106 3.83 -7.54 5.67
N VAL A 107 3.93 -8.28 4.57
CA VAL A 107 4.85 -9.40 4.41
C VAL A 107 5.93 -9.02 3.41
N VAL A 108 7.18 -9.11 3.83
CA VAL A 108 8.32 -9.00 2.93
C VAL A 108 8.94 -10.38 2.80
N PHE A 109 8.87 -10.93 1.61
CA PHE A 109 9.27 -12.30 1.33
C PHE A 109 10.51 -12.36 0.43
N SER A 110 11.43 -13.24 0.78
CA SER A 110 12.52 -13.72 -0.07
C SER A 110 12.56 -15.25 0.01
N GLN A 111 13.33 -15.91 -0.86
CA GLN A 111 13.49 -17.37 -0.79
C GLN A 111 14.12 -17.83 0.53
N ASN A 112 14.93 -16.98 1.16
CA ASN A 112 15.69 -17.31 2.37
C ASN A 112 14.99 -16.90 3.66
N TRP A 113 14.04 -15.96 3.61
CA TRP A 113 13.46 -15.36 4.81
C TRP A 113 12.08 -14.76 4.54
N ILE A 114 11.32 -14.60 5.61
CA ILE A 114 10.03 -13.92 5.61
C ILE A 114 9.98 -12.99 6.81
N GLN A 115 9.68 -11.72 6.56
CA GLN A 115 9.44 -10.71 7.58
C GLN A 115 7.97 -10.34 7.55
N ILE A 116 7.35 -10.28 8.73
CA ILE A 116 5.94 -9.93 8.88
C ILE A 116 5.85 -8.77 9.86
N GLU A 117 5.20 -7.69 9.44
CA GLU A 117 4.85 -6.56 10.31
C GLU A 117 3.33 -6.42 10.35
N LYS A 118 2.77 -6.28 11.55
CA LYS A 118 1.36 -5.92 11.72
C LYS A 118 1.22 -4.40 11.68
N ILE A 119 0.51 -3.89 10.68
CA ILE A 119 0.22 -2.46 10.52
C ILE A 119 -1.25 -2.23 10.83
N VAL A 120 -1.53 -1.39 11.82
CA VAL A 120 -2.90 -1.04 12.23
C VAL A 120 -3.40 0.16 11.44
N TYR A 121 -4.70 0.20 11.18
CA TYR A 121 -5.35 1.35 10.56
C TYR A 121 -5.17 2.60 11.45
N ASN A 122 -4.83 3.71 10.80
CA ASN A 122 -4.63 5.00 11.45
C ASN A 122 -5.57 6.02 10.79
N ASP A 123 -6.73 6.23 11.42
CA ASP A 123 -7.74 7.17 10.94
C ASP A 123 -7.20 8.61 10.91
N GLU A 124 -6.45 9.04 11.92
CA GLU A 124 -5.86 10.38 11.95
C GLU A 124 -4.94 10.61 10.73
N PHE A 125 -4.10 9.64 10.40
CA PHE A 125 -3.25 9.69 9.21
C PHE A 125 -4.08 9.72 7.92
N TRP A 126 -5.13 8.91 7.83
CA TRP A 126 -6.02 8.92 6.68
C TRP A 126 -6.68 10.28 6.47
N GLN A 127 -7.28 10.85 7.52
CA GLN A 127 -7.98 12.14 7.45
C GLN A 127 -7.03 13.29 7.12
N ASN A 128 -5.88 13.33 7.79
CA ASN A 128 -4.96 14.48 7.72
C ASN A 128 -4.04 14.44 6.49
N GLU A 129 -3.60 13.25 6.05
CA GLU A 129 -2.55 13.12 5.03
C GLU A 129 -3.04 12.57 3.69
N MET A 130 -4.16 11.83 3.66
CA MET A 130 -4.56 11.07 2.46
C MET A 130 -5.88 11.53 1.85
N CYS A 131 -6.96 11.57 2.65
CA CYS A 131 -8.33 11.66 2.14
C CYS A 131 -8.54 12.89 1.25
N THR A 132 -8.06 14.05 1.71
CA THR A 132 -8.21 15.33 1.00
C THR A 132 -7.48 15.31 -0.34
N GLU A 133 -6.21 14.90 -0.36
CA GLU A 133 -5.38 14.92 -1.57
C GLU A 133 -5.85 13.89 -2.61
N LEU A 134 -6.26 12.70 -2.16
CA LEU A 134 -6.82 11.67 -3.05
C LEU A 134 -8.16 12.10 -3.64
N THR A 135 -9.03 12.73 -2.85
CA THR A 135 -10.33 13.23 -3.31
C THR A 135 -10.13 14.32 -4.35
N LYS A 136 -9.21 15.26 -4.07
CA LYS A 136 -8.86 16.35 -4.98
C LYS A 136 -8.29 15.81 -6.29
N PHE A 137 -7.36 14.86 -6.23
CA PHE A 137 -6.82 14.20 -7.41
C PHE A 137 -7.91 13.53 -8.26
N TYR A 138 -8.86 12.83 -7.62
CA TYR A 138 -9.98 12.25 -8.34
C TYR A 138 -10.84 13.32 -9.02
N LEU A 139 -11.30 14.32 -8.28
CA LEU A 139 -12.23 15.34 -8.79
C LEU A 139 -11.62 16.27 -9.84
N ASP A 140 -10.36 16.66 -9.67
CA ASP A 140 -9.71 17.64 -10.54
C ASP A 140 -8.96 17.01 -11.72
N CYS A 141 -8.47 15.77 -11.56
CA CYS A 141 -7.62 15.12 -12.57
C CYS A 141 -8.32 13.95 -13.25
N VAL A 142 -8.86 12.99 -12.47
CA VAL A 142 -9.39 11.72 -13.01
C VAL A 142 -10.79 11.89 -13.59
N LEU A 143 -11.73 12.42 -12.81
CA LEU A 143 -13.13 12.57 -13.19
C LEU A 143 -13.30 13.41 -14.48
N PRO A 144 -12.60 14.55 -14.67
CA PRO A 144 -12.74 15.32 -15.91
C PRO A 144 -12.29 14.53 -17.14
N GLN A 145 -11.28 13.67 -17.01
CA GLN A 145 -10.80 12.82 -18.11
C GLN A 145 -11.75 11.65 -18.40
N ILE A 146 -12.50 11.17 -17.40
CA ILE A 146 -13.54 10.14 -17.61
C ILE A 146 -14.76 10.74 -18.34
N VAL A 147 -15.23 11.92 -17.90
CA VAL A 147 -16.45 12.54 -18.44
C VAL A 147 -16.20 13.21 -19.79
N ILE A 148 -15.09 13.93 -19.92
CA ILE A 148 -14.68 14.61 -21.16
C ILE A 148 -13.23 14.22 -21.45
N PRO A 149 -13.01 13.04 -22.07
CA PRO A 149 -11.67 12.61 -22.42
C PRO A 149 -10.98 13.68 -23.27
N GLN A 150 -9.94 14.31 -22.72
CA GLN A 150 -9.08 15.21 -23.49
C GLN A 150 -7.96 14.42 -24.18
N TYR A 151 -7.72 13.19 -23.71
CA TYR A 151 -6.89 12.19 -24.38
C TYR A 151 -7.50 11.79 -25.71
N GLY A 152 -6.82 12.20 -26.78
CA GLY A 152 -7.24 11.99 -28.17
C GLY A 152 -6.80 13.11 -29.12
N LYS A 153 -6.32 14.25 -28.61
CA LYS A 153 -5.89 15.37 -29.49
C LYS A 153 -4.40 15.43 -29.80
N ARG A 154 -3.45 15.15 -28.86
CA ARG A 154 -2.00 15.29 -29.14
C ARG A 154 -1.01 14.36 -28.40
N LEU A 155 -1.41 13.66 -27.32
CA LEU A 155 -0.52 12.80 -26.50
C LEU A 155 0.70 13.56 -25.93
N LEU A 156 0.53 14.82 -25.53
CA LEU A 156 1.62 15.64 -24.99
C LEU A 156 1.56 15.69 -23.46
N THR A 157 2.71 15.83 -22.80
CA THR A 157 2.78 15.98 -21.33
C THR A 157 2.02 17.19 -20.81
N GLN A 158 1.91 18.25 -21.61
CA GLN A 158 1.09 19.43 -21.32
C GLN A 158 -0.43 19.17 -21.26
N ASP A 159 -0.88 18.00 -21.72
CA ASP A 159 -2.30 17.59 -21.66
C ASP A 159 -2.67 17.01 -20.28
N ILE A 160 -1.67 16.77 -19.40
CA ILE A 160 -1.85 16.34 -18.01
C ILE A 160 -2.30 17.55 -17.19
N LYS A 161 -3.44 17.41 -16.49
CA LYS A 161 -3.96 18.43 -15.59
C LYS A 161 -3.56 18.10 -14.16
N ASP A 162 -2.78 18.97 -13.55
CA ASP A 162 -2.51 18.92 -12.12
C ASP A 162 -3.72 19.45 -11.31
N PRO A 163 -3.88 19.00 -10.05
CA PRO A 163 -4.90 19.54 -9.16
C PRO A 163 -4.70 21.04 -8.98
N LYS A 164 -5.78 21.83 -8.96
CA LYS A 164 -5.66 23.29 -8.79
C LYS A 164 -5.02 23.59 -7.44
N GLU A 165 -3.97 24.39 -7.38
CA GLU A 165 -3.43 24.84 -6.09
C GLU A 165 -4.52 25.57 -5.28
N LYS A 166 -4.48 25.46 -3.95
CA LYS A 166 -5.41 26.22 -3.11
C LYS A 166 -5.22 27.69 -3.44
N ASP A 167 -6.27 28.38 -3.89
CA ASP A 167 -6.26 29.83 -3.95
C ASP A 167 -5.92 30.31 -2.54
N ILE A 168 -4.71 30.83 -2.36
CA ILE A 168 -4.31 31.51 -1.13
C ILE A 168 -5.12 32.81 -1.14
N VAL A 169 -6.30 32.76 -0.52
CA VAL A 169 -7.04 33.97 -0.17
C VAL A 169 -6.19 34.66 0.90
N LEU A 170 -5.44 35.67 0.46
CA LEU A 170 -4.73 36.63 1.32
C LEU A 170 -5.71 37.43 2.18
#